data_AF-A0A8H6S2S1-F1
#
_entry.id   AF-A0A8H6S2S1-F1
#
_cell.length_a   1.000
_cell.length_b   1.000
_cell.length_c   1.000
_cell.angle_alpha   90.00
_cell.angle_beta   90.00
_cell.angle_gamma   90.00
#
_symmetry.space_group_name_H-M   'P 1'
#
loop_
_entity.id
_entity.type
_entity.pdbx_description
1 polymer ?
#
loop_
_entity_poly.entity_id
_entity_poly.type
_entity_poly.pdbx_seq_one_letter_code
_entity_poly.pdbx_strand_id
1 'polypeptide(L)'
;MKFQDWNEIFNYYVANVRVRSEHAVGYLKGRFCSLRGLRLRIDDQEHIGFATYWIIACMVVHNFAMVHERNIDMDTDVFFLEGLQHVQADVAEAGAADADARDIELAAAEERRCEIKEMLFDFLRTENSNDENDVA
;
A
#
# COMPACT_ATOMS: atom_id res chain seq x y z
N MET A 1 -24.61 -8.99 -13.81
CA MET A 1 -24.23 -8.06 -12.73
C MET A 1 -23.91 -8.87 -11.46
N LYS A 2 -22.67 -9.38 -11.33
CA LYS A 2 -22.16 -10.16 -10.18
C LYS A 2 -20.72 -9.77 -9.76
N PHE A 3 -20.14 -8.78 -10.42
CA PHE A 3 -18.74 -8.38 -10.19
C PHE A 3 -18.57 -7.39 -9.02
N GLN A 4 -19.66 -6.79 -8.53
CA GLN A 4 -19.60 -5.80 -7.44
C GLN A 4 -19.16 -6.47 -6.12
N ASP A 5 -19.80 -7.58 -5.74
CA ASP A 5 -19.47 -8.31 -4.50
C ASP A 5 -18.01 -8.83 -4.49
N TRP A 6 -17.51 -9.32 -5.62
CA TRP A 6 -16.13 -9.80 -5.73
C TRP A 6 -15.12 -8.67 -5.60
N ASN A 7 -15.42 -7.50 -6.15
CA ASN A 7 -14.56 -6.32 -6.01
C ASN A 7 -14.55 -5.81 -4.57
N GLU A 8 -15.69 -5.80 -3.88
CA GLU A 8 -15.77 -5.40 -2.47
C GLU A 8 -14.96 -6.33 -1.56
N ILE A 9 -15.08 -7.64 -1.76
CA ILE A 9 -14.31 -8.64 -1.01
C ILE A 9 -12.81 -8.48 -1.30
N PHE A 10 -12.43 -8.35 -2.57
CA PHE A 10 -11.03 -8.14 -2.96
C PHE A 10 -10.45 -6.87 -2.32
N ASN A 11 -11.17 -5.75 -2.43
CA ASN A 11 -10.76 -4.47 -1.86
C ASN A 11 -10.63 -4.55 -0.34
N TYR A 12 -11.55 -5.24 0.34
CA TYR A 12 -11.48 -5.45 1.78
C TYR A 12 -10.19 -6.17 2.21
N TYR A 13 -9.85 -7.28 1.53
CA TYR A 13 -8.63 -8.04 1.88
C TYR A 13 -7.36 -7.25 1.55
N VAL A 14 -7.32 -6.55 0.42
CA VAL A 14 -6.18 -5.70 0.05
C VAL A 14 -6.00 -4.56 1.06
N ALA A 15 -7.09 -3.89 1.44
CA ALA A 15 -7.06 -2.84 2.45
C ALA A 15 -6.56 -3.37 3.81
N ASN A 16 -7.03 -4.54 4.25
CA ASN A 16 -6.61 -5.15 5.51
C ASN A 16 -5.10 -5.50 5.51
N VAL A 17 -4.59 -6.08 4.42
CA VAL A 17 -3.14 -6.36 4.27
C VAL A 17 -2.32 -5.07 4.28
N ARG A 18 -2.81 -4.03 3.60
CA ARG A 18 -2.15 -2.73 3.56
C ARG A 18 -2.07 -2.09 4.95
N VAL A 19 -3.17 -2.04 5.68
CA VAL A 19 -3.23 -1.49 7.05
C VAL A 19 -2.20 -2.19 7.95
N ARG A 20 -2.15 -3.53 7.93
CA ARG A 20 -1.15 -4.28 8.72
C ARG A 20 0.28 -4.00 8.30
N SER A 21 0.52 -3.86 6.99
CA SER A 21 1.85 -3.55 6.45
C SER A 21 2.29 -2.15 6.85
N GLU A 22 1.41 -1.15 6.77
CA GLU A 22 1.69 0.22 7.21
C GLU A 22 1.98 0.29 8.71
N HIS A 23 1.19 -0.39 9.54
CA HIS A 23 1.46 -0.48 10.98
C HIS A 23 2.82 -1.14 11.28
N ALA A 24 3.14 -2.25 10.62
CA ALA A 24 4.42 -2.94 10.82
C ALA A 24 5.62 -2.09 10.36
N VAL A 25 5.52 -1.42 9.22
CA VAL A 25 6.57 -0.52 8.72
C VAL A 25 6.71 0.69 9.63
N GLY A 26 5.60 1.26 10.10
CA GLY A 26 5.61 2.37 11.05
C GLY A 26 6.31 1.98 12.35
N TYR A 27 5.97 0.83 12.90
CA TYR A 27 6.63 0.26 14.06
C TYR A 27 8.14 0.11 13.85
N LEU A 28 8.56 -0.50 12.72
CA LEU A 28 9.97 -0.70 12.41
C LEU A 28 10.73 0.61 12.24
N LYS A 29 10.12 1.62 11.60
CA LYS A 29 10.71 2.95 11.46
C LYS A 29 10.88 3.66 12.80
N GLY A 30 9.92 3.48 13.71
CA GLY A 30 10.03 3.93 15.10
C GLY A 30 11.20 3.26 15.82
N ARG A 31 11.39 1.95 15.62
CA ARG A 31 12.48 1.12 16.19
C ARG A 31 13.87 1.35 15.63
N PHE A 32 13.98 1.64 14.35
CA PHE A 32 15.26 1.80 13.69
C PHE A 32 15.30 3.14 12.95
N CYS A 33 15.92 4.15 13.58
CA CYS A 33 16.18 5.45 12.95
C CYS A 33 16.95 5.32 11.61
N SER A 34 17.67 4.21 11.40
CA SER A 34 18.32 3.88 10.12
C SER A 34 17.33 3.75 8.96
N LEU A 35 16.08 3.33 9.20
CA LEU A 35 15.02 3.25 8.20
C LEU A 35 14.41 4.63 7.90
N ARG A 36 14.40 5.54 8.88
CA ARG A 36 13.93 6.93 8.66
C ARG A 36 14.92 7.74 7.83
N GLY A 37 16.21 7.49 7.98
CA GLY A 37 17.28 8.12 7.21
C GLY A 37 17.62 7.43 5.89
N LEU A 38 16.92 6.33 5.53
CA LEU A 38 17.23 5.54 4.33
C LEU A 38 16.79 6.28 3.06
N ARG A 39 17.64 7.18 2.58
CA ARG A 39 17.48 7.87 1.29
C ARG A 39 18.07 7.01 0.18
N LEU A 40 17.36 5.95 -0.18
CA LEU A 40 17.72 5.13 -1.33
C LEU A 40 16.90 5.56 -2.55
N ARG A 41 17.57 5.83 -3.68
CA ARG A 41 16.90 5.99 -4.96
C ARG A 41 16.59 4.59 -5.49
N ILE A 42 15.31 4.31 -5.70
CA ILE A 42 14.84 2.99 -6.14
C ILE A 42 14.68 3.03 -7.66
N ASP A 43 15.79 3.11 -8.37
CA ASP A 43 15.85 3.16 -9.84
C ASP A 43 16.52 1.93 -10.45
N ASP A 44 17.23 1.13 -9.66
CA ASP A 44 17.91 -0.08 -10.11
C ASP A 44 17.56 -1.30 -9.24
N GLN A 45 17.64 -2.48 -9.83
CA GLN A 45 17.39 -3.76 -9.19
C GLN A 45 18.34 -4.02 -8.01
N GLU A 46 19.59 -3.53 -8.10
CA GLU A 46 20.54 -3.61 -6.99
C GLU A 46 20.11 -2.75 -5.80
N HIS A 47 19.60 -1.54 -6.05
CA HIS A 47 19.10 -0.66 -4.99
C HIS A 47 17.84 -1.23 -4.33
N ILE A 48 16.93 -1.82 -5.11
CA ILE A 48 15.77 -2.55 -4.58
C ILE A 48 16.22 -3.71 -3.69
N GLY A 49 17.21 -4.49 -4.15
CA GLY A 49 17.78 -5.60 -3.39
C GLY A 49 18.39 -5.12 -2.08
N PHE A 50 19.21 -4.06 -2.12
CA PHE A 50 19.81 -3.47 -0.93
C PHE A 50 18.77 -2.99 0.08
N ALA A 51 17.75 -2.24 -0.36
CA ALA A 51 16.67 -1.80 0.51
C ALA A 51 15.96 -2.98 1.17
N THR A 52 15.70 -4.04 0.39
CA THR A 52 15.03 -5.25 0.87
C THR A 52 15.89 -5.97 1.92
N TYR A 53 17.19 -6.17 1.67
CA TYR A 53 18.10 -6.76 2.65
C TYR A 53 18.20 -5.92 3.92
N TRP A 54 18.20 -4.60 3.79
CA TRP A 54 18.24 -3.70 4.94
C TRP A 54 16.99 -3.85 5.82
N ILE A 55 15.81 -3.89 5.20
CA ILE A 55 14.53 -4.10 5.90
C ILE A 55 14.52 -5.48 6.56
N ILE A 56 14.98 -6.54 5.87
CA ILE A 56 15.07 -7.89 6.44
C ILE A 56 16.02 -7.92 7.64
N ALA A 57 17.17 -7.27 7.55
CA ALA A 57 18.12 -7.17 8.66
C ALA A 57 17.47 -6.49 9.88
N CYS A 58 16.74 -5.38 9.67
CA CYS A 58 15.96 -4.74 10.73
C CYS A 58 14.91 -5.68 11.34
N MET A 59 14.20 -6.48 10.53
CA MET A 59 13.23 -7.46 11.03
C MET A 59 13.90 -8.55 11.87
N VAL A 60 15.05 -9.08 11.46
CA VAL A 60 15.78 -10.10 12.21
C VAL A 60 16.28 -9.56 13.54
N VAL A 61 16.88 -8.36 13.53
CA VAL A 61 17.34 -7.68 14.75
C VAL A 61 16.17 -7.37 15.67
N HIS A 62 15.03 -6.93 15.12
CA HIS A 62 13.81 -6.69 15.89
C HIS A 62 13.31 -7.97 16.56
N ASN A 63 13.20 -9.07 15.81
CA ASN A 63 12.76 -10.35 16.36
C ASN A 63 13.71 -10.86 17.45
N PHE A 64 15.02 -10.68 17.26
CA PHE A 64 16.02 -10.99 18.28
C PHE A 64 15.81 -10.13 19.55
N ALA A 65 15.67 -8.81 19.40
CA ALA A 65 15.38 -7.91 20.51
C ALA A 65 14.10 -8.32 21.25
N MET A 66 13.01 -8.59 20.54
CA MET A 66 11.73 -9.05 21.12
C MET A 66 11.85 -10.34 21.91
N VAL A 67 12.69 -11.29 21.49
CA VAL A 67 12.95 -12.53 22.22
C VAL A 67 13.66 -12.27 23.56
N HIS A 68 14.50 -11.24 23.61
CA HIS A 68 15.26 -10.85 24.79
C HIS A 68 14.55 -9.79 25.66
N GLU A 69 13.58 -9.08 25.09
CA GLU A 69 12.78 -8.02 25.74
C GLU A 69 11.39 -8.51 26.20
N ARG A 70 11.11 -9.83 26.22
CA ARG A 70 9.78 -10.43 26.47
C ARG A 70 9.00 -9.98 27.73
N ASN A 71 9.57 -9.19 28.62
CA ASN A 71 8.91 -8.60 29.79
C ASN A 71 8.69 -7.07 29.69
N ILE A 72 8.95 -6.46 28.54
CA ILE A 72 8.72 -5.04 28.31
C ILE A 72 7.30 -4.87 27.75
N ASP A 73 6.47 -4.16 28.51
CA ASP A 73 5.12 -3.80 28.10
C ASP A 73 5.18 -2.70 27.04
N MET A 74 4.69 -2.99 25.83
CA MET A 74 4.76 -2.08 24.69
C MET A 74 3.88 -0.83 24.88
N ASP A 75 2.79 -0.92 25.66
CA ASP A 75 1.91 0.23 25.89
C ASP A 75 2.55 1.27 26.82
N THR A 76 3.59 0.90 27.56
CA THR A 76 4.37 1.79 28.45
C THR A 76 5.79 2.07 27.96
N ASP A 77 6.26 1.35 26.94
CA ASP A 77 7.59 1.54 26.37
C ASP A 77 7.69 2.91 25.68
N VAL A 78 8.46 3.82 26.29
CA VAL A 78 8.66 5.20 25.81
C VAL A 78 9.13 5.21 24.36
N PHE A 79 10.02 4.28 24.03
CA PHE A 79 10.57 4.13 22.71
C PHE A 79 9.47 3.76 21.67
N PHE A 80 8.56 2.86 22.01
CA PHE A 80 7.41 2.49 21.17
C PHE A 80 6.44 3.65 20.95
N LEU A 81 6.13 4.39 22.01
CA LEU A 81 5.25 5.56 21.95
C LEU A 81 5.84 6.68 21.08
N GLU A 82 7.14 6.95 21.19
CA GLU A 82 7.84 7.92 20.33
C GLU A 82 7.84 7.46 18.85
N GLY A 83 8.05 6.16 18.61
CA GLY A 83 7.95 5.58 17.28
C GLY A 83 6.57 5.80 16.65
N LEU A 84 5.50 5.55 17.40
CA LEU A 84 4.11 5.80 16.98
C LEU A 84 3.84 7.26 16.68
N GLN A 85 4.34 8.17 17.51
CA GLN A 85 4.20 9.61 17.29
C GLN A 85 4.89 10.05 16.00
N HIS A 86 6.08 9.52 15.70
CA HIS A 86 6.75 9.83 14.44
C HIS A 86 6.00 9.31 13.21
N VAL A 87 5.41 8.11 13.28
CA VAL A 87 4.55 7.59 12.21
C VAL A 87 3.32 8.46 12.03
N GLN A 88 2.68 8.86 13.12
CA GLN A 88 1.53 9.76 13.08
C GLN A 88 1.90 11.13 12.50
N ALA A 89 3.09 11.65 12.81
CA ALA A 89 3.59 12.90 12.24
C ALA A 89 3.86 12.76 10.73
N ASP A 90 4.53 11.70 10.29
CA ASP A 90 4.77 11.43 8.86
C ASP A 90 3.43 11.25 8.10
N VAL A 91 2.45 10.58 8.71
CA VAL A 91 1.09 10.42 8.15
C VAL A 91 0.32 11.73 8.14
N ALA A 92 0.45 12.56 9.17
CA ALA A 92 -0.20 13.87 9.23
C ALA A 92 0.43 14.84 8.22
N GLU A 93 1.74 14.81 8.01
CA GLU A 93 2.43 15.63 7.01
C GLU A 93 2.05 15.19 5.59
N ALA A 94 1.90 13.88 5.33
CA ALA A 94 1.38 13.36 4.06
C ALA A 94 -0.13 13.60 3.87
N GLY A 95 -0.92 13.56 4.95
CA GLY A 95 -2.37 13.74 4.94
C GLY A 95 -2.81 15.21 4.86
N ALA A 96 -2.05 16.13 5.43
CA ALA A 96 -2.30 17.56 5.36
C ALA A 96 -2.02 18.15 3.97
N ALA A 97 -1.27 17.44 3.13
CA ALA A 97 -0.91 17.93 1.80
C ALA A 97 -2.02 17.74 0.75
N ASP A 98 -2.95 16.79 0.89
CA ASP A 98 -3.78 16.45 -0.29
C ASP A 98 -5.03 15.57 -0.06
N ALA A 99 -5.89 15.86 0.91
CA ALA A 99 -7.18 15.14 0.98
C ALA A 99 -8.07 15.47 -0.24
N ASP A 100 -8.12 16.74 -0.63
CA ASP A 100 -9.00 17.26 -1.68
C ASP A 100 -8.53 16.85 -3.08
N ALA A 101 -7.23 16.88 -3.41
CA ALA A 101 -6.77 16.41 -4.72
C ALA A 101 -6.66 14.89 -4.80
N ARG A 102 -6.55 14.14 -3.69
CA ARG A 102 -6.75 12.67 -3.71
C ARG A 102 -8.18 12.30 -4.06
N ASP A 103 -9.19 13.01 -3.56
CA ASP A 103 -10.59 12.77 -3.90
C ASP A 103 -10.89 13.17 -5.37
N ILE A 104 -10.30 14.26 -5.85
CA ILE A 104 -10.36 14.66 -7.28
C ILE A 104 -9.64 13.65 -8.18
N GLU A 105 -8.46 13.18 -7.78
CA GLU A 105 -7.66 12.21 -8.55
C GLU A 105 -8.35 10.84 -8.57
N LEU A 106 -8.98 10.44 -7.47
CA LEU A 106 -9.82 9.26 -7.40
C LEU A 106 -11.01 9.38 -8.35
N ALA A 107 -11.74 10.51 -8.33
CA ALA A 107 -12.87 10.75 -9.24
C ALA A 107 -12.44 10.72 -10.71
N ALA A 108 -11.31 11.36 -11.06
CA ALA A 108 -10.75 11.35 -12.41
C ALA A 108 -10.27 9.95 -12.85
N ALA A 109 -9.75 9.15 -11.90
CA ALA A 109 -9.39 7.76 -12.16
C ALA A 109 -10.62 6.88 -12.38
N GLU A 110 -11.72 7.13 -11.65
CA GLU A 110 -12.98 6.42 -11.84
C GLU A 110 -13.64 6.75 -13.17
N GLU A 111 -13.60 8.02 -13.59
CA GLU A 111 -14.11 8.47 -14.90
C GLU A 111 -13.35 7.79 -16.04
N ARG A 112 -12.00 7.86 -16.03
CA ARG A 112 -11.17 7.15 -17.02
C ARG A 112 -11.43 5.65 -17.04
N ARG A 113 -11.66 5.03 -15.87
CA ARG A 113 -12.00 3.61 -15.77
C ARG A 113 -13.36 3.31 -16.42
N CYS A 114 -14.33 4.22 -16.32
CA CYS A 114 -15.63 4.07 -16.96
C CYS A 114 -15.52 4.22 -18.48
N GLU A 115 -14.79 5.22 -18.97
CA GLU A 115 -14.55 5.41 -20.41
C GLU A 115 -13.90 4.18 -21.04
N ILE A 116 -12.83 3.67 -20.42
CA ILE A 116 -12.13 2.47 -20.93
C ILE A 116 -13.06 1.25 -20.92
N LYS A 117 -13.93 1.12 -19.91
CA LYS A 117 -14.92 0.04 -19.87
C LYS A 117 -15.94 0.17 -20.99
N GLU A 118 -16.46 1.36 -21.26
CA GLU A 118 -17.41 1.57 -22.36
C GLU A 118 -16.76 1.27 -23.71
N MET A 119 -15.55 1.78 -23.96
CA MET A 119 -14.81 1.48 -25.19
C MET A 119 -14.59 -0.03 -25.38
N LEU A 120 -14.25 -0.74 -24.30
CA LEU A 120 -14.07 -2.19 -24.33
C LEU A 120 -15.38 -2.91 -24.65
N PHE A 121 -16.48 -2.52 -24.00
CA PHE A 121 -17.78 -3.16 -24.23
C PHE A 121 -18.35 -2.88 -25.62
N ASP A 122 -18.12 -1.68 -26.16
CA ASP A 122 -18.53 -1.35 -27.51
C ASP A 122 -17.70 -2.12 -28.54
N PHE A 123 -16.38 -2.23 -28.35
CA PHE A 123 -15.51 -3.08 -29.17
C PHE A 123 -15.94 -4.56 -29.16
N LEU A 124 -16.23 -5.10 -27.98
CA LEU A 124 -16.72 -6.48 -27.87
C LEU A 124 -18.11 -6.67 -28.49
N ARG A 125 -18.96 -5.63 -28.47
CA ARG A 125 -20.29 -5.69 -29.11
C ARG A 125 -20.17 -5.65 -30.64
N THR A 126 -19.24 -4.88 -31.18
CA THR A 126 -18.97 -4.84 -32.63
C THR A 126 -18.31 -6.12 -33.15
N GLU A 127 -17.37 -6.72 -32.40
CA GLU A 127 -16.81 -8.03 -32.76
C GLU A 127 -17.88 -9.11 -32.81
N ASN A 128 -18.72 -9.23 -31.78
CA ASN A 128 -19.79 -10.23 -31.76
C ASN A 128 -20.83 -10.02 -32.89
N SER A 129 -21.07 -8.78 -33.33
CA SER A 129 -21.96 -8.49 -34.47
C SER A 129 -21.32 -8.74 -35.84
N ASN A 130 -19.99 -8.68 -35.93
CA ASN A 130 -19.27 -9.02 -37.16
C ASN A 130 -19.17 -10.53 -37.33
N ASP A 131 -18.98 -11.28 -36.23
CA ASP A 131 -19.01 -12.74 -36.23
C ASP A 131 -20.41 -13.30 -36.60
N GLU A 132 -21.51 -12.60 -36.27
CA GLU A 132 -22.87 -13.00 -36.71
C GLU A 132 -23.15 -12.69 -38.19
N ASN A 133 -22.51 -11.69 -38.79
CA ASN A 133 -22.68 -11.33 -40.20
C ASN A 133 -21.78 -12.13 -41.16
N ASP A 134 -20.70 -12.74 -40.68
CA ASP A 134 -19.82 -13.62 -41.48
C ASP A 134 -20.30 -15.09 -41.52
N VAL A 135 -21.39 -15.43 -40.83
CA VAL A 135 -21.99 -16.78 -40.79
C VAL A 135 -23.30 -16.87 -41.62
N ALA A 136 -23.74 -15.78 -42.24
CA ALA A 136 -24.88 -15.72 -43.18
C ALA A 136 -24.43 -15.64 -44.65
#